data_AF-M5P8X2-F1
#
_entry.id   AF-M5P8X2-F1
#
_cell.length_a   1.000
_cell.length_b   1.000
_cell.length_c   1.000
_cell.angle_alpha   90.00
_cell.angle_beta   90.00
_cell.angle_gamma   90.00
#
_symmetry.space_group_name_H-M   'P 1'
#
loop_
_entity.id
_entity.type
_entity.pdbx_description
1 polymer ?
#
loop_
_entity_poly.entity_id
_entity_poly.type
_entity_poly.pdbx_seq_one_letter_code
_entity_poly.pdbx_strand_id
1 'polypeptide(L)'
;MKLFKSGDEYVDKKRNQFCYEAGIITAALLFLDVLIRGVILDREPSEYAVSGGVFALYVCLILFRYLMSGLEYPDVFTKQTYSKKRREIFARSMASGAIFLVLAAVFTGIPREAEGWLDLVVMCFLFVLFYFLMNAASLYMSFKKNKDLLDK
;
A
#
# COMPACT_ATOMS: atom_id res chain seq x y z
N MET A 1 14.90 -12.56 -9.94
CA MET A 1 14.60 -13.42 -11.11
C MET A 1 15.93 -13.68 -11.83
N LYS A 2 16.59 -14.83 -11.56
CA LYS A 2 17.93 -15.17 -12.11
C LYS A 2 17.87 -16.02 -13.40
N LEU A 3 16.68 -16.47 -13.80
CA LEU A 3 16.48 -17.45 -14.87
C LEU A 3 16.57 -16.88 -16.30
N PHE A 4 16.58 -15.55 -16.47
CA PHE A 4 16.55 -14.90 -17.79
C PHE A 4 17.52 -13.73 -17.92
N LYS A 5 18.64 -13.71 -17.17
CA LYS A 5 19.55 -12.57 -17.25
C LYS A 5 20.28 -12.59 -18.59
N SER A 6 19.97 -11.63 -19.46
CA SER A 6 20.79 -11.35 -20.63
C SER A 6 22.11 -10.76 -20.14
N GLY A 7 23.22 -11.04 -20.80
CA GLY A 7 24.48 -10.30 -20.55
C GLY A 7 24.36 -8.80 -20.88
N ASP A 8 23.28 -8.40 -21.55
CA ASP A 8 22.98 -7.04 -21.98
C ASP A 8 21.92 -6.37 -21.09
N GLU A 9 22.32 -5.25 -20.47
CA GLU A 9 21.46 -4.41 -19.62
C GLU A 9 20.27 -3.81 -20.39
N TYR A 10 20.44 -3.44 -21.66
CA TYR A 10 19.37 -2.86 -22.46
C TYR A 10 18.24 -3.87 -22.69
N VAL A 11 18.60 -5.11 -23.03
CA VAL A 11 17.63 -6.21 -23.21
C VAL A 11 16.89 -6.51 -21.91
N ASP A 12 17.61 -6.57 -20.79
CA ASP A 12 17.01 -6.79 -19.47
C ASP A 12 16.04 -5.67 -19.08
N LYS A 13 16.40 -4.41 -19.35
CA LYS A 13 15.55 -3.24 -19.07
C LYS A 13 14.28 -3.25 -19.92
N LYS A 14 14.39 -3.52 -21.22
CA LYS A 14 13.23 -3.60 -22.13
C LYS A 14 12.31 -4.76 -21.79
N ARG A 15 12.86 -5.93 -21.46
CA ARG A 15 12.06 -7.08 -21.03
C ARG A 15 11.29 -6.77 -19.75
N ASN A 16 11.94 -6.18 -18.74
CA ASN A 16 11.27 -5.78 -17.51
C ASN A 16 10.16 -4.75 -17.75
N GLN A 17 10.39 -3.79 -18.67
CA GLN A 17 9.37 -2.83 -19.08
C GLN A 17 8.14 -3.54 -19.67
N PHE A 18 8.33 -4.47 -20.62
CA PHE A 18 7.21 -5.19 -21.22
C PHE A 18 6.46 -6.06 -20.21
N CYS A 19 7.16 -6.74 -19.29
CA CYS A 19 6.52 -7.50 -18.23
C CYS A 19 5.71 -6.60 -17.27
N TYR A 20 6.21 -5.39 -16.99
CA TYR A 20 5.51 -4.40 -16.18
C TYR A 20 4.24 -3.89 -16.87
N GLU A 21 4.34 -3.50 -18.15
CA GLU A 21 3.19 -3.05 -18.96
C GLU A 21 2.12 -4.14 -19.05
N ALA A 22 2.51 -5.39 -19.36
CA ALA A 22 1.60 -6.52 -19.38
C ALA A 22 0.93 -6.76 -18.02
N GLY A 23 1.70 -6.70 -16.94
CA GLY A 23 1.20 -6.87 -15.58
C GLY A 23 0.18 -5.80 -15.18
N ILE A 24 0.41 -4.54 -15.54
CA ILE A 24 -0.56 -3.44 -15.31
C ILE A 24 -1.84 -3.69 -16.09
N ILE A 25 -1.74 -4.03 -17.37
CA ILE A 25 -2.92 -4.28 -18.22
C ILE A 25 -3.73 -5.43 -17.62
N THR A 26 -3.09 -6.53 -17.21
CA THR A 26 -3.77 -7.64 -16.54
C THR A 26 -4.43 -7.20 -15.23
N ALA A 27 -3.74 -6.44 -14.38
CA ALA A 27 -4.31 -5.94 -13.13
C ALA A 27 -5.51 -5.02 -13.38
N ALA A 28 -5.45 -4.17 -14.41
CA ALA A 28 -6.55 -3.30 -14.82
C ALA A 28 -7.77 -4.12 -15.30
N LEU A 29 -7.56 -5.18 -16.08
CA LEU A 29 -8.64 -6.06 -16.53
C LEU A 29 -9.30 -6.80 -15.36
N LEU A 30 -8.51 -7.32 -14.41
CA LEU A 30 -9.04 -7.97 -13.22
C LEU A 30 -9.85 -7.00 -12.36
N PHE A 31 -9.36 -5.77 -12.21
CA PHE A 31 -10.09 -4.73 -11.48
C PHE A 31 -11.40 -4.35 -12.17
N LEU A 32 -11.39 -4.21 -13.50
CA LEU A 32 -12.60 -3.95 -14.27
C LEU A 32 -13.61 -5.10 -14.18
N ASP A 33 -13.17 -6.34 -14.17
CA ASP A 33 -14.05 -7.50 -13.99
C ASP A 33 -14.78 -7.44 -12.63
N VAL A 34 -14.06 -7.13 -11.55
CA VAL A 34 -14.64 -6.93 -10.21
C VAL A 34 -15.63 -5.75 -10.20
N LEU A 35 -15.29 -4.63 -10.83
CA LEU A 35 -16.20 -3.47 -10.88
C LEU A 35 -17.46 -3.77 -11.69
N ILE A 36 -17.33 -4.35 -12.88
CA ILE A 36 -18.47 -4.61 -13.76
C ILE A 36 -19.37 -5.67 -13.13
N ARG A 37 -18.82 -6.81 -12.70
CA ARG A 37 -19.63 -7.89 -12.14
C ARG A 37 -20.14 -7.58 -10.74
N GLY A 38 -19.30 -7.02 -9.88
CA GLY A 38 -19.64 -6.77 -8.48
C GLY A 38 -20.47 -5.51 -8.26
N VAL A 39 -20.19 -4.42 -8.98
CA VAL A 39 -20.84 -3.11 -8.73
C VAL A 39 -21.93 -2.81 -9.75
N ILE A 40 -21.69 -3.07 -11.05
CA ILE A 40 -22.63 -2.70 -12.11
C ILE A 40 -23.73 -3.76 -12.30
N LEU A 41 -23.33 -5.02 -12.33
CA LEU A 41 -24.23 -6.15 -12.62
C LEU A 41 -24.75 -6.86 -11.36
N ASP A 42 -24.25 -6.50 -10.18
CA ASP A 42 -24.64 -7.07 -8.87
C ASP A 42 -24.67 -8.61 -8.85
N ARG A 43 -23.63 -9.22 -9.43
CA ARG A 43 -23.48 -10.69 -9.51
C ARG A 43 -23.05 -11.27 -8.18
N GLU A 44 -23.29 -12.57 -8.00
CA GLU A 44 -22.82 -13.27 -6.80
C GLU A 44 -21.28 -13.17 -6.67
N PRO A 45 -20.74 -13.00 -5.46
CA PRO A 45 -19.29 -12.89 -5.23
C PRO A 45 -18.50 -14.06 -5.79
N SER A 46 -19.08 -15.25 -5.85
CA SER A 46 -18.49 -16.46 -6.43
C SER A 46 -18.05 -16.26 -7.89
N GLU A 47 -18.73 -15.40 -8.65
CA GLU A 47 -18.45 -15.15 -10.08
C GLU A 47 -17.21 -14.29 -10.33
N TYR A 48 -16.82 -13.43 -9.39
CA TYR A 48 -15.65 -12.53 -9.51
C TYR A 48 -14.61 -12.71 -8.40
N ALA A 49 -14.83 -13.68 -7.49
CA ALA A 49 -13.92 -13.96 -6.36
C ALA A 49 -12.49 -14.25 -6.81
N VAL A 50 -12.32 -14.99 -7.91
CA VAL A 50 -10.99 -15.30 -8.45
C VAL A 50 -10.31 -14.03 -8.95
N SER A 51 -11.00 -13.21 -9.74
CA SER A 51 -10.47 -11.95 -10.25
C SER A 51 -10.06 -11.01 -9.12
N GLY A 52 -10.95 -10.86 -8.13
CA GLY A 52 -10.68 -10.05 -6.93
C GLY A 52 -9.54 -10.59 -6.10
N GLY A 53 -9.47 -11.90 -5.87
CA GLY A 53 -8.41 -12.54 -5.11
C GLY A 53 -7.04 -12.41 -5.76
N VAL A 54 -6.95 -12.63 -7.08
CA VAL A 54 -5.69 -12.46 -7.83
C VAL A 54 -5.27 -11.00 -7.87
N PHE A 55 -6.20 -10.07 -8.08
CA PHE A 55 -5.92 -8.63 -8.05
C PHE A 55 -5.41 -8.19 -6.67
N ALA A 56 -6.07 -8.61 -5.58
CA ALA A 56 -5.65 -8.32 -4.22
C ALA A 56 -4.24 -8.87 -3.95
N LEU A 57 -3.97 -10.12 -4.31
CA LEU A 57 -2.64 -10.73 -4.18
C LEU A 57 -1.58 -9.92 -4.95
N TYR A 58 -1.88 -9.53 -6.20
CA TYR A 58 -0.98 -8.74 -7.03
C TYR A 58 -0.60 -7.41 -6.37
N VAL A 59 -1.60 -6.65 -5.90
CA VAL A 59 -1.40 -5.37 -5.21
C VAL A 59 -0.61 -5.58 -3.91
N CYS A 60 -1.00 -6.56 -3.08
CA CYS A 60 -0.29 -6.87 -1.84
C CYS A 60 1.18 -7.22 -2.08
N LEU A 61 1.48 -8.02 -3.11
CA LEU A 61 2.86 -8.37 -3.44
C LEU A 61 3.69 -7.17 -3.89
N ILE A 62 3.11 -6.27 -4.69
CA ILE A 62 3.79 -5.04 -5.11
C ILE A 62 4.03 -4.12 -3.92
N LEU A 63 3.02 -3.87 -3.10
CA LEU A 63 3.14 -3.04 -1.90
C LEU A 63 4.18 -3.62 -0.94
N PHE A 64 4.15 -4.93 -0.70
CA PHE A 64 5.15 -5.58 0.13
C PHE A 64 6.56 -5.40 -0.42
N ARG A 65 6.78 -5.65 -1.72
CA ARG A 65 8.09 -5.44 -2.35
C ARG A 65 8.54 -3.98 -2.32
N TYR A 66 7.62 -3.05 -2.50
CA TYR A 66 7.88 -1.62 -2.43
C TYR A 66 8.30 -1.21 -1.02
N LEU A 67 7.58 -1.62 0.03
CA LEU A 67 7.95 -1.36 1.43
C LEU A 67 9.32 -1.96 1.77
N MET A 68 9.61 -3.17 1.29
CA MET A 68 10.90 -3.85 1.47
C MET A 68 12.04 -3.22 0.63
N SER A 69 11.70 -2.40 -0.37
CA SER A 69 12.69 -1.77 -1.25
C SER A 69 13.48 -0.67 -0.54
N GLY A 70 12.92 -0.06 0.52
CA GLY A 70 13.57 1.03 1.24
C GLY A 70 13.81 2.29 0.40
N LEU A 71 13.11 2.44 -0.73
CA LEU A 71 13.29 3.57 -1.65
C LEU A 71 12.61 4.87 -1.18
N GLU A 72 11.71 4.80 -0.20
CA GLU A 72 10.81 5.90 0.15
C GLU A 72 11.51 7.03 0.91
N TYR A 73 12.52 6.71 1.74
CA TYR A 73 13.25 7.69 2.54
C TYR A 73 14.76 7.63 2.27
N PRO A 74 15.24 8.11 1.10
CA PRO A 74 16.66 8.05 0.73
C PRO A 74 17.53 8.88 1.68
N ASP A 75 17.02 9.94 2.29
CA ASP A 75 17.82 10.88 3.10
C ASP A 75 18.00 10.49 4.58
N VAL A 76 17.50 9.31 4.98
CA VAL A 76 17.47 8.88 6.39
C VAL A 76 18.65 7.95 6.67
N PHE A 77 19.76 8.52 7.14
CA PHE A 77 21.01 7.80 7.44
C PHE A 77 21.39 7.74 8.92
N THR A 78 20.87 8.65 9.76
CA THR A 78 21.27 8.76 11.17
C THR A 78 20.10 8.45 12.11
N LYS A 79 20.41 8.01 13.34
CA LYS A 79 19.39 7.78 14.38
C LYS A 79 18.58 9.05 14.69
N GLN A 80 19.20 10.22 14.57
CA GLN A 80 18.54 11.50 14.80
C GLN A 80 17.49 11.78 13.70
N THR A 81 17.84 11.63 12.42
CA THR A 81 16.89 11.84 11.32
C THR A 81 15.78 10.79 11.31
N TYR A 82 16.09 9.53 11.67
CA TYR A 82 15.09 8.47 11.87
C TYR A 82 14.06 8.83 12.95
N SER A 83 14.52 9.26 14.13
CA SER A 83 13.62 9.62 15.23
C SER A 83 12.72 10.82 14.90
N LYS A 84 13.26 11.81 14.18
CA LYS A 84 12.52 12.99 13.71
C LYS A 84 11.44 12.58 12.71
N LYS A 85 11.80 11.76 11.72
CA LYS A 85 10.85 11.26 10.70
C LYS A 85 9.77 10.37 11.29
N ARG A 86 10.08 9.54 12.28
CA ARG A 86 9.08 8.73 12.98
C ARG A 86 8.02 9.60 13.68
N ARG A 87 8.43 10.71 14.31
CA ARG A 87 7.47 11.66 14.92
C ARG A 87 6.63 12.38 13.86
N GLU A 88 7.23 12.75 12.73
CA GLU A 88 6.52 13.34 11.59
C GLU A 88 5.47 12.38 11.02
N ILE A 89 5.82 11.11 10.83
CA ILE A 89 4.90 10.05 10.40
C ILE A 89 3.75 9.88 11.39
N PHE A 90 4.04 9.88 12.69
CA PHE A 90 3.00 9.80 13.72
C PHE A 90 2.02 10.99 13.63
N ALA A 91 2.54 12.21 13.56
CA ALA A 91 1.72 13.42 13.41
C ALA A 91 0.87 13.40 12.13
N ARG A 92 1.46 12.98 11.00
CA ARG A 92 0.74 12.80 9.74
C ARG A 92 -0.34 11.74 9.83
N SER A 93 -0.05 10.60 10.46
CA SER A 93 -1.02 9.51 10.63
C SER A 93 -2.22 9.96 11.45
N MET A 94 -2.00 10.74 12.52
CA MET A 94 -3.08 11.34 13.31
C MET A 94 -3.89 12.35 12.50
N ALA A 95 -3.23 13.22 11.72
CA ALA A 95 -3.91 14.19 10.85
C ALA A 95 -4.76 13.49 9.77
N SER A 96 -4.22 12.45 9.13
CA SER A 96 -4.95 11.60 8.18
C SER A 96 -6.14 10.90 8.85
N GLY A 97 -5.98 10.43 10.09
CA GLY A 97 -7.08 9.88 10.89
C GLY A 97 -8.20 10.89 11.14
N ALA A 98 -7.85 12.12 11.50
CA ALA A 98 -8.84 13.18 11.70
C ALA A 98 -9.61 13.49 10.40
N ILE A 99 -8.90 13.59 9.27
CA ILE A 99 -9.53 13.78 7.95
C ILE A 99 -10.45 12.60 7.63
N PHE A 100 -9.98 11.37 7.85
CA PHE A 100 -10.76 10.16 7.62
C PHE A 100 -12.03 10.11 8.47
N LEU A 101 -11.94 10.49 9.75
CA LEU A 101 -13.09 10.55 10.65
C LEU A 101 -14.15 11.55 10.15
N VAL A 102 -13.71 12.74 9.72
CA VAL A 102 -14.62 13.76 9.16
C VAL A 102 -15.29 13.23 7.89
N LEU A 103 -14.53 12.62 6.98
CA LEU A 103 -15.08 12.02 5.76
C LEU A 103 -16.06 10.90 6.08
N ALA A 104 -15.71 9.99 6.99
CA ALA A 104 -16.59 8.91 7.43
C ALA A 104 -17.91 9.47 7.96
N ALA A 105 -17.87 10.45 8.87
CA ALA A 105 -19.07 11.08 9.41
C ALA A 105 -19.93 11.78 8.33
N VAL A 106 -19.33 12.34 7.28
CA VAL A 106 -20.07 12.96 6.16
C VAL A 106 -20.77 11.92 5.30
N PHE A 107 -20.13 10.78 5.01
CA PHE A 107 -20.69 9.75 4.12
C PHE A 107 -21.63 8.78 4.84
N THR A 108 -21.33 8.39 6.08
CA THR A 108 -22.14 7.43 6.84
C THR A 108 -23.12 8.11 7.82
N GLY A 109 -22.99 9.42 8.01
CA GLY A 109 -23.74 10.17 9.03
C GLY A 109 -23.17 10.03 10.43
N ILE A 110 -23.70 10.83 11.37
CA ILE A 110 -23.32 10.77 12.79
C ILE A 110 -24.10 9.63 13.47
N PRO A 111 -23.42 8.65 14.10
CA PRO A 111 -24.09 7.56 14.80
C PRO A 111 -24.96 8.08 15.95
N ARG A 112 -26.16 7.52 16.09
CA ARG A 112 -27.08 7.83 17.20
C ARG A 112 -26.95 6.85 18.36
N GLU A 113 -26.43 5.66 18.10
CA GLU A 113 -26.34 4.54 19.03
C GLU A 113 -24.89 4.31 19.45
N ALA A 114 -24.69 3.78 20.66
CA ALA A 114 -23.37 3.53 21.21
C ALA A 114 -22.55 2.53 20.35
N GLU A 115 -23.21 1.53 19.76
CA GLU A 115 -22.56 0.55 18.87
C GLU A 115 -21.97 1.22 17.62
N GLY A 116 -22.71 2.12 16.98
CA GLY A 116 -22.22 2.84 15.80
C GLY A 116 -21.04 3.79 16.11
N TRP A 117 -20.97 4.33 17.34
CA TRP A 117 -19.79 5.07 17.79
C TRP A 117 -18.57 4.17 17.98
N LEU A 118 -18.76 2.96 18.52
CA LEU A 118 -17.68 1.97 18.64
C LEU A 118 -17.16 1.56 17.26
N ASP A 119 -18.04 1.26 16.31
CA ASP A 119 -17.65 0.87 14.95
C ASP A 119 -16.84 1.96 14.26
N LEU A 120 -17.27 3.23 14.36
CA LEU A 120 -16.56 4.37 13.79
C LEU A 120 -15.17 4.55 14.43
N VAL A 121 -15.07 4.43 15.75
CA VAL A 121 -13.80 4.54 16.49
C VAL A 121 -12.86 3.40 16.11
N VAL A 122 -13.34 2.15 16.05
CA VAL A 122 -12.54 0.98 15.67
C VAL A 122 -12.06 1.12 14.23
N MET A 123 -12.94 1.50 13.30
CA MET A 123 -12.60 1.72 11.90
C MET A 123 -11.53 2.82 11.73
N CYS A 124 -11.70 3.96 12.41
CA CYS A 124 -10.72 5.05 12.38
C CYS A 124 -9.39 4.63 13.02
N PHE A 125 -9.43 3.90 14.14
CA PHE A 125 -8.25 3.38 14.81
C PHE A 125 -7.47 2.42 13.91
N LEU A 126 -8.16 1.46 13.28
CA LEU A 126 -7.54 0.54 12.33
C LEU A 126 -6.91 1.27 11.15
N PHE A 127 -7.61 2.26 10.57
CA PHE A 127 -7.06 3.08 9.49
C PHE A 127 -5.76 3.78 9.90
N VAL A 128 -5.76 4.48 11.04
CA VAL A 128 -4.57 5.18 11.54
C VAL A 128 -3.45 4.20 11.86
N LEU A 129 -3.77 3.06 12.46
CA LEU A 129 -2.81 2.02 12.81
C LEU A 129 -2.14 1.44 11.56
N PHE A 130 -2.92 1.03 10.56
CA PHE A 130 -2.36 0.48 9.32
C PHE A 130 -1.55 1.53 8.56
N TYR A 131 -2.05 2.76 8.45
CA TYR A 131 -1.33 3.85 7.80
C TYR A 131 0.01 4.13 8.49
N PHE A 132 0.00 4.20 9.83
CA PHE A 132 1.22 4.38 10.61
C PHE A 132 2.20 3.22 10.44
N LEU A 133 1.73 1.97 10.53
CA LEU A 133 2.56 0.77 10.38
C LEU A 133 3.21 0.68 9.01
N MET A 134 2.47 0.97 7.93
CA MET A 134 3.03 1.00 6.57
C MET A 134 4.17 2.00 6.44
N ASN A 135 3.95 3.25 6.87
CA ASN A 135 4.97 4.30 6.82
C ASN A 135 6.16 4.00 7.74
N ALA A 136 5.91 3.46 8.94
CA ALA A 136 6.96 3.09 9.88
C ALA A 136 7.81 1.91 9.37
N ALA A 137 7.19 0.90 8.75
CA ALA A 137 7.87 -0.22 8.13
C ALA A 137 8.75 0.24 6.96
N SER A 138 8.23 1.14 6.12
CA SER A 138 9.00 1.75 5.03
C SER A 138 10.21 2.54 5.56
N LEU A 139 10.00 3.39 6.57
CA LEU A 139 11.08 4.15 7.21
C LEU A 139 12.16 3.25 7.81
N TYR A 140 11.78 2.17 8.48
CA TYR A 140 12.72 1.19 9.03
C TYR A 140 13.55 0.53 7.94
N MET A 141 12.91 0.11 6.84
CA MET A 141 13.62 -0.54 5.73
C MET A 141 14.55 0.42 4.98
N SER A 142 14.13 1.67 4.76
CA SER A 142 15.00 2.71 4.22
C SER A 142 16.21 2.95 5.13
N PHE A 143 16.00 3.14 6.44
CA PHE A 143 17.10 3.38 7.38
C PHE A 143 18.12 2.23 7.40
N LYS A 144 17.65 0.98 7.42
CA LYS A 144 18.51 -0.21 7.39
C LYS A 144 19.37 -0.23 6.13
N LYS A 145 18.75 -0.09 4.94
CA LYS A 145 19.48 -0.12 3.67
C LYS A 145 20.45 1.04 3.50
N ASN A 146 20.03 2.25 3.88
CA ASN A 146 20.86 3.44 3.79
C ASN A 146 22.10 3.33 4.67
N LYS A 147 21.96 2.73 5.86
CA LYS A 147 23.09 2.44 6.73
C LYS A 147 24.03 1.39 6.12
N ASP A 148 23.48 0.30 5.57
CA ASP A 148 24.27 -0.75 4.91
C ASP A 148 25.05 -0.23 3.69
N LEU A 149 24.62 0.88 3.07
CA LEU A 149 25.31 1.55 1.97
C LEU A 149 26.43 2.49 2.43
N LEU A 150 26.32 3.08 3.62
CA LEU A 150 27.36 3.96 4.19
C LEU A 150 28.47 3.17 4.89
N ASP A 151 28.16 1.96 5.37
CA ASP A 151 29.13 1.06 6.02
C ASP A 151 29.94 0.21 5.00
N LYS A 152 29.81 0.48 3.68
CA LYS A 152 30.61 -0.11 2.58
C LYS A 152 31.56 0.91 1.98
#